data_AF-A0A0R1H276-F1
#
_entry.id   AF-A0A0R1H276-F1
#
_cell.length_a   1.000
_cell.length_b   1.000
_cell.length_c   1.000
_cell.angle_alpha   90.00
_cell.angle_beta   90.00
_cell.angle_gamma   90.00
#
_symmetry.space_group_name_H-M   'P 1'
#
loop_
_entity.id
_entity.type
_entity.pdbx_description
1 polymer ?
#
loop_
_entity_poly.entity_id
_entity_poly.type
_entity_poly.pdbx_seq_one_letter_code
_entity_poly.pdbx_strand_id
1 'polypeptide(L)'
;MRHFLKSIVALGTLLVLAGCGQLKLTTTKTQYRPTQMMTVIKGQASHGAQLTYQLNGQQHTLKNNSGHFVLLVPASDRQQAVRIKATQGGQQQLKTVHVTRQPAITSYAALALKYNGGLAQMRLTAPQLPQKAATGIHTAIQTTAYQLRLNVQQQQVINAAFIVPLKTMKQTAGQKAFGTTFSLVSAALGANSQQVLKDFQKGIKNQQKDQTTFKTIRSNGITYNVSFSKTQLYIYLARDEG
;
A
#
# COMPACT_ATOMS: atom_id res chain seq x y z
N MET A 1 23.14 80.56 14.09
CA MET A 1 23.44 79.11 14.21
C MET A 1 23.78 78.63 12.80
N ARG A 2 25.07 78.64 12.43
CA ARG A 2 26.00 77.48 12.37
C ARG A 2 25.57 76.39 11.37
N HIS A 3 26.40 76.26 10.34
CA HIS A 3 26.43 75.31 9.21
C HIS A 3 26.37 73.82 9.60
N PHE A 4 26.10 72.94 8.63
CA PHE A 4 26.91 71.77 8.20
C PHE A 4 25.99 70.78 7.42
N LEU A 5 26.14 70.57 6.11
CA LEU A 5 27.12 69.77 5.36
C LEU A 5 26.60 68.34 5.03
N LYS A 6 26.66 68.06 3.74
CA LYS A 6 26.39 66.82 2.99
C LYS A 6 26.91 65.55 3.67
N SER A 7 26.15 64.45 3.57
CA SER A 7 26.70 63.09 3.49
C SER A 7 25.71 62.15 2.78
N ILE A 8 26.07 61.81 1.55
CA ILE A 8 25.49 60.73 0.76
C ILE A 8 26.06 59.42 1.33
N VAL A 9 25.23 58.62 1.99
CA VAL A 9 25.59 57.24 2.34
C VAL A 9 25.18 56.35 1.18
N ALA A 10 26.15 56.02 0.33
CA ALA A 10 26.04 54.93 -0.62
C ALA A 10 26.01 53.62 0.17
N LEU A 11 24.80 53.15 0.49
CA LEU A 11 24.61 51.83 1.09
C LEU A 11 24.79 50.78 -0.01
N GLY A 12 25.99 50.21 -0.06
CA GLY A 12 26.34 49.15 -0.99
C GLY A 12 25.37 47.98 -0.89
N THR A 13 24.56 47.80 -1.93
CA THR A 13 23.78 46.59 -2.16
C THR A 13 24.76 45.43 -2.35
N LEU A 14 25.03 44.69 -1.28
CA LEU A 14 25.56 43.34 -1.37
C LEU A 14 24.51 42.51 -2.11
N LEU A 15 24.70 42.38 -3.43
CA LEU A 15 24.12 41.31 -4.23
C LEU A 15 24.68 40.00 -3.69
N VAL A 16 24.03 39.44 -2.67
CA VAL A 16 24.19 38.04 -2.33
C VAL A 16 23.68 37.29 -3.56
N LEU A 17 24.61 36.79 -4.37
CA LEU A 17 24.33 35.80 -5.40
C LEU A 17 23.71 34.58 -4.71
N ALA A 18 22.38 34.60 -4.55
CA ALA A 18 21.59 33.41 -4.26
C ALA A 18 21.53 32.56 -5.54
N GLY A 19 22.70 32.09 -5.98
CA GLY A 19 22.88 31.10 -7.05
C GLY A 19 22.64 29.67 -6.56
N CYS A 20 22.00 29.49 -5.40
CA CYS A 20 21.56 28.17 -4.94
C CYS A 20 20.19 27.89 -5.56
N GLY A 21 20.17 27.07 -6.61
CA GLY A 21 18.93 26.59 -7.22
C GLY A 21 17.91 26.17 -6.16
N GLN A 22 16.68 26.65 -6.30
CA GLN A 22 15.60 26.46 -5.35
C GLN A 22 15.46 24.98 -4.96
N LEU A 23 15.49 24.69 -3.66
CA LEU A 23 15.24 23.34 -3.13
C LEU A 23 13.96 22.77 -3.75
N LYS A 24 14.06 21.61 -4.42
CA LYS A 24 12.93 20.96 -5.11
C LYS A 24 12.35 19.88 -4.22
N LEU A 25 11.02 19.79 -4.18
CA LEU A 25 10.27 18.64 -3.65
C LEU A 25 8.97 18.45 -4.43
N THR A 26 8.79 17.29 -5.04
CA THR A 26 7.61 16.97 -5.87
C THR A 26 7.18 15.52 -5.66
N THR A 27 5.91 15.24 -5.92
CA THR A 27 5.33 13.89 -5.91
C THR A 27 4.60 13.66 -7.21
N THR A 28 4.55 12.41 -7.69
CA THR A 28 3.89 12.07 -8.96
C THR A 28 2.39 12.37 -8.92
N LYS A 29 1.76 12.21 -7.75
CA LYS A 29 0.37 12.56 -7.48
C LYS A 29 0.26 13.23 -6.11
N THR A 30 -0.84 13.95 -5.91
CA THR A 30 -1.23 14.55 -4.61
C THR A 30 -2.28 13.72 -3.88
N GLN A 31 -3.00 12.86 -4.60
CA GLN A 31 -4.01 11.96 -4.05
C GLN A 31 -3.82 10.54 -4.57
N TYR A 32 -3.94 9.57 -3.67
CA TYR A 32 -3.82 8.14 -3.97
C TYR A 32 -5.00 7.38 -3.37
N ARG A 33 -5.52 6.42 -4.13
CA ARG A 33 -6.48 5.43 -3.64
C ARG A 33 -5.76 4.12 -3.38
N PRO A 34 -5.80 3.56 -2.16
CA PRO A 34 -5.21 2.26 -1.89
C PRO A 34 -6.02 1.16 -2.58
N THR A 35 -5.40 0.37 -3.45
CA THR A 35 -6.00 -0.86 -4.03
C THR A 35 -5.24 -2.12 -3.64
N GLN A 36 -4.20 -1.95 -2.81
CA GLN A 36 -3.27 -2.97 -2.33
C GLN A 36 -3.06 -2.79 -0.82
N MET A 37 -2.22 -3.64 -0.21
CA MET A 37 -1.86 -3.53 1.22
C MET A 37 -1.22 -2.17 1.56
N MET A 38 -0.39 -1.66 0.65
CA MET A 38 0.37 -0.42 0.79
C MET A 38 0.18 0.45 -0.44
N THR A 39 0.06 1.75 -0.24
CA THR A 39 0.14 2.76 -1.28
C THR A 39 1.60 3.17 -1.50
N VAL A 40 2.05 3.11 -2.75
CA VAL A 40 3.40 3.54 -3.15
C VAL A 40 3.35 5.00 -3.58
N ILE A 41 3.92 5.89 -2.77
CA ILE A 41 4.09 7.30 -3.10
C ILE A 41 5.49 7.48 -3.69
N LYS A 42 5.56 8.01 -4.91
CA LYS A 42 6.81 8.31 -5.60
C LYS A 42 6.99 9.82 -5.75
N GLY A 43 8.23 10.28 -5.68
CA GLY A 43 8.54 11.69 -5.86
C GLY A 43 10.01 11.96 -6.17
N GLN A 44 10.28 13.24 -6.35
CA GLN A 44 11.63 13.76 -6.60
C GLN A 44 11.95 14.87 -5.60
N ALA A 45 13.22 14.98 -5.23
CA ALA A 45 13.76 16.07 -4.43
C ALA A 45 15.11 16.52 -4.98
N SER A 46 15.65 17.64 -4.49
CA SER A 46 17.04 18.02 -4.81
C SER A 46 18.02 16.91 -4.43
N HIS A 47 19.08 16.74 -5.22
CA HIS A 47 20.15 15.79 -4.92
C HIS A 47 20.82 16.15 -3.58
N GLY A 48 21.00 15.17 -2.71
CA GLY A 48 21.59 15.38 -1.38
C GLY A 48 20.66 15.98 -0.32
N ALA A 49 19.42 16.35 -0.68
CA ALA A 49 18.44 16.83 0.30
C ALA A 49 18.12 15.74 1.33
N GLN A 50 18.07 16.13 2.62
CA GLN A 50 17.57 15.26 3.68
C GLN A 50 16.04 15.22 3.58
N LEU A 51 15.49 14.01 3.62
CA LEU A 51 14.06 13.79 3.48
C LEU A 51 13.49 13.17 4.76
N THR A 52 12.37 13.72 5.22
CA THR A 52 11.56 13.14 6.29
C THR A 52 10.10 13.13 5.86
N TYR A 53 9.30 12.27 6.46
CA TYR A 53 7.85 12.34 6.35
C TYR A 53 7.18 12.18 7.70
N GLN A 54 5.99 12.77 7.83
CA GLN A 54 5.11 12.57 8.95
C GLN A 54 3.87 11.78 8.50
N LEU A 55 3.55 10.73 9.23
CA LEU A 55 2.34 9.92 9.06
C LEU A 55 1.74 9.65 10.44
N ASN A 56 0.45 9.93 10.62
CA ASN A 56 -0.26 9.73 11.89
C ASN A 56 0.46 10.36 13.11
N GLY A 57 1.04 11.55 12.91
CA GLY A 57 1.79 12.27 13.94
C GLY A 57 3.25 11.83 14.10
N GLN A 58 3.63 10.64 13.62
CA GLN A 58 4.98 10.10 13.73
C GLN A 58 5.87 10.56 12.57
N GLN A 59 7.11 10.94 12.90
CA GLN A 59 8.11 11.35 11.92
C GLN A 59 9.05 10.19 11.59
N HIS A 60 9.42 10.08 10.32
CA HIS A 60 10.27 9.03 9.79
C HIS A 60 11.24 9.61 8.74
N THR A 61 12.42 9.00 8.61
CA THR A 61 13.41 9.38 7.60
C THR A 61 13.13 8.69 6.26
N LEU A 62 13.37 9.38 5.15
CA LEU A 62 13.33 8.83 3.80
C LEU A 62 14.71 8.85 3.17
N LYS A 63 15.04 7.77 2.46
CA LYS A 63 16.24 7.73 1.64
C LYS A 63 16.03 8.55 0.37
N ASN A 64 16.94 9.48 0.12
CA ASN A 64 17.05 10.19 -1.14
C ASN A 64 18.03 9.42 -2.04
N ASN A 65 17.51 8.70 -3.03
CA ASN A 65 18.29 7.95 -4.01
C ASN A 65 18.54 8.83 -5.23
N SER A 66 19.58 9.67 -5.14
CA SER A 66 20.01 10.55 -6.24
C SER A 66 18.91 11.49 -6.76
N GLY A 67 18.09 12.04 -5.87
CA GLY A 67 16.99 12.94 -6.20
C GLY A 67 15.63 12.24 -6.32
N HIS A 68 15.56 10.92 -6.13
CA HIS A 68 14.31 10.16 -6.12
C HIS A 68 14.01 9.54 -4.76
N PHE A 69 12.74 9.45 -4.41
CA PHE A 69 12.31 8.74 -3.21
C PHE A 69 11.03 7.92 -3.45
N VAL A 70 10.87 6.89 -2.62
CA VAL A 70 9.68 6.05 -2.57
C VAL A 70 9.27 5.91 -1.11
N LEU A 71 7.99 6.12 -0.84
CA LEU A 71 7.37 5.94 0.46
C LEU A 71 6.25 4.90 0.35
N LEU A 72 6.15 4.04 1.35
CA LEU A 72 5.07 3.06 1.47
C LEU A 72 4.14 3.48 2.62
N VAL A 73 2.86 3.65 2.32
CA VAL A 73 1.83 4.02 3.31
C VAL A 73 0.82 2.88 3.40
N PRO A 74 0.63 2.24 4.57
CA PRO A 74 -0.41 1.22 4.73
C PRO A 74 -1.78 1.79 4.42
N ALA A 75 -2.63 1.02 3.74
CA ALA A 75 -4.04 1.40 3.63
C ALA A 75 -4.67 1.54 5.02
N SER A 76 -5.61 2.46 5.20
CA SER A 76 -6.25 2.72 6.49
C SER A 76 -7.75 2.96 6.34
N ASP A 77 -8.51 2.68 7.39
CA ASP A 77 -9.93 3.05 7.51
C ASP A 77 -10.18 4.54 7.68
N ARG A 78 -9.11 5.36 7.68
CA ARG A 78 -9.15 6.81 7.75
C ARG A 78 -8.37 7.41 6.59
N GLN A 79 -8.74 8.62 6.20
CA GLN A 79 -7.92 9.40 5.27
C GLN A 79 -6.60 9.76 5.96
N GLN A 80 -5.48 9.55 5.26
CA GLN A 80 -4.15 9.82 5.79
C GLN A 80 -3.51 10.99 5.04
N ALA A 81 -2.99 11.95 5.80
CA ALA A 81 -2.16 13.04 5.26
C ALA A 81 -0.69 12.72 5.53
N VAL A 82 0.06 12.56 4.45
CA VAL A 82 1.50 12.31 4.47
C VAL A 82 2.19 13.65 4.20
N ARG A 83 2.86 14.19 5.22
CA ARG A 83 3.62 15.45 5.09
C ARG A 83 5.08 15.13 4.87
N ILE A 84 5.58 15.35 3.65
CA ILE A 84 6.96 15.12 3.26
C ILE A 84 7.70 16.44 3.39
N LYS A 85 8.88 16.41 4.00
CA LYS A 85 9.77 17.55 4.18
C LYS A 85 11.13 17.26 3.56
N ALA A 86 11.59 18.19 2.73
CA ALA A 86 12.96 18.22 2.23
C ALA A 86 13.72 19.37 2.90
N THR A 87 14.97 19.13 3.30
CA THR A 87 15.84 20.15 3.89
C THR A 87 17.24 20.07 3.28
N GLN A 88 17.79 21.21 2.87
CA GLN A 88 19.14 21.33 2.30
C GLN A 88 19.64 22.77 2.46
N GLY A 89 20.86 22.95 2.97
CA GLY A 89 21.49 24.27 3.07
C GLY A 89 20.65 25.33 3.82
N GLY A 90 19.97 24.93 4.90
CA GLY A 90 19.07 25.81 5.67
C GLY A 90 17.69 26.04 5.04
N GLN A 91 17.50 25.73 3.75
CA GLN A 91 16.19 25.78 3.10
C GLN A 91 15.33 24.56 3.47
N GLN A 92 14.01 24.77 3.51
CA GLN A 92 13.03 23.72 3.70
C GLN A 92 11.94 23.79 2.64
N GLN A 93 11.42 22.64 2.24
CA GLN A 93 10.25 22.51 1.39
C GLN A 93 9.32 21.43 1.93
N LEU A 94 8.01 21.66 1.84
CA LEU A 94 6.97 20.77 2.33
C LEU A 94 6.04 20.35 1.19
N LYS A 95 5.66 19.09 1.18
CA LYS A 95 4.64 18.56 0.27
C LYS A 95 3.71 17.65 1.04
N THR A 96 2.40 17.90 0.94
CA THR A 96 1.39 17.02 1.50
C THR A 96 0.79 16.14 0.41
N VAL A 97 0.67 14.85 0.70
CA VAL A 97 -0.02 13.85 -0.13
C VAL A 97 -1.14 13.24 0.69
N HIS A 98 -2.30 13.05 0.07
CA HIS A 98 -3.46 12.41 0.68
C HIS A 98 -3.59 10.98 0.18
N VAL A 99 -3.65 10.02 1.11
CA VAL A 99 -4.09 8.65 0.83
C VAL A 99 -5.54 8.55 1.31
N THR A 100 -6.45 8.23 0.40
CA THR A 100 -7.86 8.12 0.75
C THR A 100 -8.08 6.95 1.70
N ARG A 101 -9.17 7.04 2.46
CA ARG A 101 -9.67 5.94 3.27
C ARG A 101 -9.92 4.70 2.41
N GLN A 102 -9.68 3.53 2.98
CA GLN A 102 -10.14 2.22 2.52
C GLN A 102 -11.17 1.67 3.52
N PRO A 103 -12.43 1.45 3.11
CA PRO A 103 -13.45 0.89 4.00
C PRO A 103 -13.07 -0.53 4.41
N ALA A 104 -13.41 -0.87 5.65
CA ALA A 104 -13.29 -2.24 6.14
C ALA A 104 -14.15 -3.21 5.32
N ILE A 105 -13.61 -4.41 5.11
CA ILE A 105 -14.34 -5.53 4.50
C ILE A 105 -15.30 -6.13 5.53
N THR A 106 -14.78 -6.48 6.71
CA THR A 106 -15.53 -7.12 7.81
C THR A 106 -14.73 -7.00 9.12
N SER A 107 -15.34 -7.33 10.26
CA SER A 107 -14.60 -7.54 11.51
C SER A 107 -13.71 -8.78 11.40
N TYR A 108 -12.57 -8.75 12.10
CA TYR A 108 -11.66 -9.90 12.15
C TYR A 108 -12.33 -11.12 12.79
N ALA A 109 -13.11 -10.92 13.85
CA ALA A 109 -13.83 -12.00 14.53
C ALA A 109 -14.79 -12.73 13.57
N ALA A 110 -15.53 -11.98 12.74
CA ALA A 110 -16.43 -12.58 11.75
C ALA A 110 -15.67 -13.34 10.66
N LEU A 111 -14.54 -12.80 10.18
CA LEU A 111 -13.66 -13.49 9.24
C LEU A 111 -13.15 -14.81 9.83
N ALA A 112 -12.56 -14.77 11.03
CA ALA A 112 -12.00 -15.94 11.69
C ALA A 112 -13.06 -17.01 11.96
N LEU A 113 -14.24 -16.61 12.46
CA LEU A 113 -15.35 -17.52 12.72
C LEU A 113 -15.81 -18.23 11.43
N LYS A 114 -16.09 -17.48 10.36
CA LYS A 114 -16.57 -18.05 9.10
C LYS A 114 -15.52 -18.94 8.44
N TYR A 115 -14.26 -18.51 8.40
CA TYR A 115 -13.17 -19.27 7.81
C TYR A 115 -12.89 -20.56 8.59
N ASN A 116 -12.69 -20.47 9.92
CA ASN A 116 -12.41 -21.64 10.76
C ASN A 116 -13.60 -22.60 10.83
N GLY A 117 -14.83 -22.07 10.89
CA GLY A 117 -16.05 -22.87 10.82
C GLY A 117 -16.17 -23.62 9.49
N GLY A 118 -15.86 -22.96 8.38
CA GLY A 118 -15.83 -23.59 7.04
C GLY A 118 -14.78 -24.70 6.94
N LEU A 119 -13.59 -24.50 7.52
CA LEU A 119 -12.57 -25.55 7.60
C LEU A 119 -13.08 -26.77 8.36
N ALA A 120 -13.68 -26.56 9.54
CA ALA A 120 -14.20 -27.64 10.37
C ALA A 120 -15.36 -28.39 9.69
N GLN A 121 -16.33 -27.67 9.12
CA GLN A 121 -17.48 -28.23 8.42
C GLN A 121 -17.05 -29.11 7.24
N MET A 122 -16.03 -28.68 6.48
CA MET A 122 -15.50 -29.41 5.34
C MET A 122 -14.42 -30.45 5.72
N ARG A 123 -14.10 -30.60 7.02
CA ARG A 123 -13.04 -31.49 7.53
C ARG A 123 -11.68 -31.24 6.85
N LEU A 124 -11.35 -29.97 6.63
CA LEU A 124 -10.10 -29.55 6.00
C LEU A 124 -9.00 -29.34 7.04
N THR A 125 -7.77 -29.71 6.67
CA THR A 125 -6.58 -29.62 7.53
C THR A 125 -5.75 -28.36 7.29
N ALA A 126 -6.28 -27.38 6.55
CA ALA A 126 -5.58 -26.12 6.34
C ALA A 126 -5.44 -25.33 7.66
N PRO A 127 -4.41 -24.48 7.81
CA PRO A 127 -4.23 -23.70 9.03
C PRO A 127 -5.43 -22.81 9.32
N GLN A 128 -5.81 -22.75 10.59
CA GLN A 128 -6.85 -21.86 11.09
C GLN A 128 -6.33 -20.43 11.20
N LEU A 129 -7.23 -19.45 11.11
CA LEU A 129 -6.95 -18.09 11.55
C LEU A 129 -6.91 -18.05 13.09
N PRO A 130 -5.96 -17.32 13.70
CA PRO A 130 -5.92 -17.18 15.15
C PRO A 130 -7.19 -16.50 15.69
N GLN A 131 -7.49 -16.67 16.98
CA GLN A 131 -8.66 -16.01 17.58
C GLN A 131 -8.48 -14.48 17.70
N LYS A 132 -7.23 -14.02 17.78
CA LYS A 132 -6.87 -12.60 17.88
C LYS A 132 -5.92 -12.23 16.74
N ALA A 133 -6.17 -11.08 16.13
CA ALA A 133 -5.28 -10.50 15.13
C ALA A 133 -4.29 -9.51 15.77
N ALA A 134 -3.10 -9.43 15.19
CA ALA A 134 -2.23 -8.29 15.41
C ALA A 134 -2.78 -7.05 14.70
N THR A 135 -2.60 -5.86 15.28
CA THR A 135 -2.93 -4.59 14.62
C THR A 135 -1.91 -4.29 13.51
N GLY A 136 -2.38 -3.74 12.40
CA GLY A 136 -1.59 -3.44 11.21
C GLY A 136 -1.45 -4.63 10.27
N ILE A 137 -0.45 -4.56 9.40
CA ILE A 137 -0.21 -5.58 8.39
C ILE A 137 0.61 -6.72 8.99
N HIS A 138 0.07 -7.93 8.97
CA HIS A 138 0.73 -9.13 9.47
C HIS A 138 0.42 -10.35 8.61
N THR A 139 1.22 -11.40 8.73
CA THR A 139 0.94 -12.70 8.13
C THR A 139 0.04 -13.47 9.09
N ALA A 140 -1.18 -13.78 8.65
CA ALA A 140 -2.16 -14.53 9.43
C ALA A 140 -2.06 -16.04 9.18
N ILE A 141 -1.68 -16.45 7.96
CA ILE A 141 -1.40 -17.85 7.62
C ILE A 141 -0.14 -17.90 6.76
N GLN A 142 0.75 -18.84 7.07
CA GLN A 142 1.96 -19.11 6.30
C GLN A 142 2.03 -20.61 5.96
N THR A 143 2.14 -20.94 4.68
CA THR A 143 2.39 -22.30 4.20
C THR A 143 3.43 -22.28 3.08
N THR A 144 3.83 -23.45 2.58
CA THR A 144 4.65 -23.56 1.36
C THR A 144 3.86 -23.19 0.10
N ALA A 145 2.53 -23.33 0.12
CA ALA A 145 1.66 -23.07 -1.01
C ALA A 145 1.26 -21.59 -1.13
N TYR A 146 1.07 -20.89 -0.01
CA TYR A 146 0.65 -19.50 0.03
C TYR A 146 0.96 -18.83 1.37
N GLN A 147 0.93 -17.49 1.37
CA GLN A 147 0.82 -16.66 2.56
C GLN A 147 -0.50 -15.87 2.49
N LEU A 148 -1.23 -15.80 3.60
CA LEU A 148 -2.35 -14.87 3.77
C LEU A 148 -1.90 -13.75 4.71
N ARG A 149 -1.83 -12.53 4.18
CA ARG A 149 -1.57 -11.32 4.96
C ARG A 149 -2.87 -10.56 5.15
N LEU A 150 -3.04 -10.00 6.34
CA LEU A 150 -4.18 -9.15 6.69
C LEU A 150 -3.67 -7.80 7.16
N ASN A 151 -4.42 -6.75 6.87
CA ASN A 151 -4.28 -5.44 7.50
C ASN A 151 -5.46 -5.25 8.44
N VAL A 152 -5.23 -5.35 9.75
CA VAL A 152 -6.29 -5.23 10.74
C VAL A 152 -6.13 -3.93 11.51
N GLN A 153 -7.17 -3.09 11.52
CA GLN A 153 -7.18 -1.82 12.26
C GLN A 153 -8.49 -1.75 13.05
N GLN A 154 -8.40 -1.42 14.34
CA GLN A 154 -9.60 -1.36 15.21
C GLN A 154 -10.46 -2.64 15.13
N GLN A 155 -9.79 -3.81 15.10
CA GLN A 155 -10.42 -5.14 14.92
C GLN A 155 -11.18 -5.35 13.60
N GLN A 156 -11.03 -4.43 12.64
CA GLN A 156 -11.60 -4.53 11.31
C GLN A 156 -10.53 -4.93 10.29
N VAL A 157 -10.89 -5.81 9.36
CA VAL A 157 -10.04 -6.19 8.23
C VAL A 157 -10.19 -5.11 7.15
N ILE A 158 -9.13 -4.33 6.94
CA ILE A 158 -9.10 -3.24 5.96
C ILE A 158 -8.88 -3.79 4.56
N ASN A 159 -7.87 -4.66 4.43
CA ASN A 159 -7.60 -5.41 3.22
C ASN A 159 -6.84 -6.70 3.55
N ALA A 160 -6.78 -7.59 2.57
CA ALA A 160 -6.04 -8.84 2.65
C ALA A 160 -5.20 -9.05 1.40
N ALA A 161 -4.17 -9.88 1.50
CA ALA A 161 -3.37 -10.29 0.36
C ALA A 161 -3.01 -11.76 0.43
N PHE A 162 -3.21 -12.48 -0.68
CA PHE A 162 -2.55 -13.75 -0.91
C PHE A 162 -1.21 -13.51 -1.62
N ILE A 163 -0.18 -14.20 -1.14
CA ILE A 163 1.11 -14.31 -1.82
C ILE A 163 1.31 -15.79 -2.17
N VAL A 164 1.33 -16.11 -3.46
CA VAL A 164 1.35 -17.49 -3.95
C VAL A 164 2.60 -17.70 -4.81
N PRO A 165 3.53 -18.60 -4.46
CA PRO A 165 4.65 -18.93 -5.33
C PRO A 165 4.14 -19.46 -6.68
N LEU A 166 4.69 -19.00 -7.80
CA LEU A 166 4.29 -19.48 -9.14
C LEU A 166 4.53 -20.99 -9.31
N LYS A 167 5.50 -21.56 -8.58
CA LYS A 167 5.72 -23.01 -8.53
C LYS A 167 4.50 -23.77 -7.97
N THR A 168 3.79 -23.20 -6.99
CA THR A 168 2.57 -23.78 -6.40
C THR A 168 1.49 -23.91 -7.47
N MET A 169 1.39 -22.91 -8.36
CA MET A 169 0.42 -22.90 -9.45
C MET A 169 0.73 -23.91 -10.55
N LYS A 170 1.90 -24.57 -10.55
CA LYS A 170 2.25 -25.66 -11.48
C LYS A 170 2.00 -27.05 -10.90
N GLN A 171 1.72 -27.15 -9.60
CA GLN A 171 1.54 -28.41 -8.88
C GLN A 171 0.07 -28.62 -8.54
N THR A 172 -0.51 -29.77 -8.90
CA THR A 172 -1.93 -30.06 -8.63
C THR A 172 -2.29 -29.93 -7.15
N ALA A 173 -1.46 -30.46 -6.26
CA ALA A 173 -1.65 -30.34 -4.81
C ALA A 173 -1.59 -28.88 -4.34
N GLY A 174 -0.65 -28.09 -4.87
CA GLY A 174 -0.49 -26.68 -4.58
C GLY A 174 -1.69 -25.84 -5.04
N GLN A 175 -2.15 -26.06 -6.28
CA GLN A 175 -3.34 -25.44 -6.83
C GLN A 175 -4.59 -25.76 -5.98
N LYS A 176 -4.75 -27.02 -5.55
CA LYS A 176 -5.86 -27.44 -4.70
C LYS A 176 -5.80 -26.75 -3.32
N ALA A 177 -4.64 -26.76 -2.67
CA ALA A 177 -4.46 -26.13 -1.35
C ALA A 177 -4.74 -24.62 -1.39
N PHE A 178 -4.19 -23.93 -2.40
CA PHE A 178 -4.45 -22.51 -2.61
C PHE A 178 -5.92 -22.26 -2.98
N GLY A 179 -6.47 -22.96 -3.96
CA GLY A 179 -7.83 -22.76 -4.46
C GLY A 179 -8.90 -22.97 -3.39
N THR A 180 -8.75 -23.99 -2.55
CA THR A 180 -9.63 -24.23 -1.40
C THR A 180 -9.57 -23.07 -0.41
N THR A 181 -8.36 -22.67 0.01
CA THR A 181 -8.20 -21.57 0.98
C THR A 181 -8.71 -20.25 0.41
N PHE A 182 -8.37 -19.95 -0.85
CA PHE A 182 -8.81 -18.75 -1.55
C PHE A 182 -10.34 -18.67 -1.63
N SER A 183 -11.01 -19.79 -1.89
CA SER A 183 -12.47 -19.88 -1.93
C SER A 183 -13.08 -19.69 -0.54
N LEU A 184 -12.52 -20.30 0.50
CA LEU A 184 -12.99 -20.15 1.88
C LEU A 184 -12.83 -18.73 2.39
N VAL A 185 -11.67 -18.09 2.18
CA VAL A 185 -11.46 -16.69 2.56
C VAL A 185 -12.41 -15.78 1.79
N SER A 186 -12.59 -16.00 0.48
CA SER A 186 -13.53 -15.22 -0.32
C SER A 186 -14.97 -15.34 0.21
N ALA A 187 -15.43 -16.55 0.51
CA ALA A 187 -16.74 -16.78 1.10
C ALA A 187 -16.86 -16.14 2.49
N ALA A 188 -15.83 -16.27 3.34
CA ALA A 188 -15.81 -15.68 4.68
C ALA A 188 -15.88 -14.15 4.66
N LEU A 189 -15.29 -13.52 3.65
CA LEU A 189 -15.38 -12.08 3.42
C LEU A 189 -16.73 -11.65 2.81
N GLY A 190 -17.53 -12.59 2.28
CA GLY A 190 -18.88 -12.34 1.74
C GLY A 190 -18.98 -12.36 0.21
N ALA A 191 -17.91 -12.71 -0.50
CA ALA A 191 -17.95 -12.87 -1.95
C ALA A 191 -18.59 -14.20 -2.40
N ASN A 192 -19.04 -14.24 -3.65
CA ASN A 192 -19.36 -15.48 -4.35
C ASN A 192 -18.05 -16.21 -4.71
N SER A 193 -17.62 -17.13 -3.84
CA SER A 193 -16.34 -17.82 -3.97
C SER A 193 -16.19 -18.65 -5.25
N GLN A 194 -17.27 -19.28 -5.72
CA GLN A 194 -17.27 -20.05 -6.96
C GLN A 194 -17.03 -19.15 -8.18
N GLN A 195 -17.75 -18.03 -8.26
CA GLN A 195 -17.58 -17.06 -9.32
C GLN A 195 -16.18 -16.44 -9.30
N VAL A 196 -15.70 -16.03 -8.12
CA VAL A 196 -14.35 -15.47 -7.95
C VAL A 196 -13.26 -16.47 -8.36
N LEU A 197 -13.36 -17.74 -7.96
CA LEU A 197 -12.41 -18.76 -8.36
C LEU A 197 -12.42 -18.99 -9.88
N LYS A 198 -13.62 -19.04 -10.49
CA LYS A 198 -13.79 -19.19 -11.94
C LYS A 198 -13.17 -18.02 -12.70
N ASP A 199 -13.45 -16.79 -12.29
CA ASP A 199 -12.91 -15.59 -12.91
C ASP A 199 -11.40 -15.49 -12.73
N PHE A 200 -10.90 -15.88 -11.56
CA PHE A 200 -9.47 -15.98 -11.31
C PHE A 200 -8.81 -16.98 -12.25
N GLN A 201 -9.33 -18.21 -12.34
CA GLN A 201 -8.80 -19.23 -13.26
C GLN A 201 -8.86 -18.79 -14.72
N LYS A 202 -9.95 -18.15 -15.14
CA LYS A 202 -10.09 -17.59 -16.50
C LYS A 202 -9.05 -16.50 -16.75
N GLY A 203 -8.85 -15.60 -15.78
CA GLY A 203 -7.84 -14.55 -15.85
C GLY A 203 -6.43 -15.11 -15.99
N ILE A 204 -6.06 -16.12 -15.18
CA ILE A 204 -4.76 -16.79 -15.30
C ILE A 204 -4.59 -17.48 -16.66
N LYS A 205 -5.60 -18.18 -17.17
CA LYS A 205 -5.54 -18.86 -18.49
C LYS A 205 -5.40 -17.89 -19.66
N ASN A 206 -6.10 -16.76 -19.58
CA ASN A 206 -6.11 -15.74 -20.63
C ASN A 206 -4.89 -14.80 -20.54
N GLN A 207 -4.08 -14.89 -19.48
CA GLN A 207 -2.88 -14.10 -19.31
C GLN A 207 -1.86 -14.48 -20.38
N GLN A 208 -1.71 -13.63 -21.40
CA GLN A 208 -0.66 -13.82 -22.40
C GLN A 208 0.72 -13.49 -21.82
N LYS A 209 1.79 -14.06 -22.43
CA LYS A 209 3.19 -13.92 -21.95
C LYS A 209 3.63 -12.47 -21.70
N ASP A 210 3.03 -11.51 -22.40
CA ASP A 210 3.40 -10.08 -22.35
C ASP A 210 2.31 -9.18 -21.74
N GLN A 211 1.18 -9.75 -21.30
CA GLN A 211 0.11 -8.98 -20.69
C GLN A 211 0.46 -8.72 -19.21
N THR A 212 0.54 -7.46 -18.81
CA THR A 212 0.83 -7.05 -17.43
C THR A 212 -0.44 -6.70 -16.64
N THR A 213 -1.59 -6.64 -17.32
CA THR A 213 -2.87 -6.19 -16.77
C THR A 213 -3.79 -7.38 -16.54
N PHE A 214 -4.08 -7.65 -15.27
CA PHE A 214 -5.11 -8.59 -14.86
C PHE A 214 -6.40 -7.81 -14.56
N LYS A 215 -7.51 -8.17 -15.20
CA LYS A 215 -8.79 -7.49 -14.95
C LYS A 215 -9.21 -7.70 -13.50
N THR A 216 -9.47 -6.61 -12.78
CA THR A 216 -9.99 -6.67 -11.40
C THR A 216 -11.26 -7.51 -11.35
N ILE A 217 -11.26 -8.57 -10.55
CA ILE A 217 -12.45 -9.38 -10.27
C ILE A 217 -13.25 -8.65 -9.20
N ARG A 218 -14.58 -8.68 -9.32
CA ARG A 218 -15.51 -8.05 -8.38
C ARG A 218 -16.56 -9.05 -7.94
N SER A 219 -16.84 -9.09 -6.64
CA SER A 219 -17.91 -9.91 -6.10
C SER A 219 -18.41 -9.33 -4.79
N ASN A 220 -19.71 -9.03 -4.70
CA ASN A 220 -20.39 -8.53 -3.50
C ASN A 220 -19.65 -7.38 -2.79
N GLY A 221 -19.18 -6.39 -3.56
CA GLY A 221 -18.46 -5.23 -3.02
C GLY A 221 -17.01 -5.53 -2.58
N ILE A 222 -16.43 -6.64 -3.03
CA ILE A 222 -15.01 -6.98 -2.85
C ILE A 222 -14.32 -7.00 -4.20
N THR A 223 -13.17 -6.33 -4.27
CA THR A 223 -12.26 -6.34 -5.43
C THR A 223 -11.13 -7.33 -5.20
N TYR A 224 -10.69 -7.97 -6.29
CA TYR A 224 -9.50 -8.81 -6.32
C TYR A 224 -8.57 -8.27 -7.40
N ASN A 225 -7.52 -7.60 -6.99
CA ASN A 225 -6.48 -7.09 -7.87
C ASN A 225 -5.31 -8.06 -7.88
N VAL A 226 -4.94 -8.54 -9.06
CA VAL A 226 -3.90 -9.55 -9.21
C VAL A 226 -2.66 -8.90 -9.83
N SER A 227 -1.49 -9.25 -9.31
CA SER A 227 -0.21 -8.77 -9.81
C SER A 227 0.81 -9.90 -9.79
N PHE A 228 1.74 -9.89 -10.75
CA PHE A 228 2.74 -10.93 -10.91
C PHE A 228 4.13 -10.37 -10.66
N SER A 229 5.00 -11.15 -10.04
CA SER A 229 6.45 -11.00 -10.09
C SER A 229 7.08 -12.19 -10.81
N LYS A 230 8.41 -12.23 -10.88
CA LYS A 230 9.15 -13.35 -11.48
C LYS A 230 8.88 -14.69 -10.78
N THR A 231 8.52 -14.68 -9.50
CA THR A 231 8.42 -15.91 -8.68
C THR A 231 7.12 -16.03 -7.90
N GLN A 232 6.34 -14.96 -7.79
CA GLN A 232 5.13 -14.91 -6.96
C GLN A 232 3.97 -14.25 -7.69
N LEU A 233 2.78 -14.70 -7.35
CA LEU A 233 1.50 -14.07 -7.63
C LEU A 233 1.02 -13.37 -6.36
N TYR A 234 0.54 -12.14 -6.50
CA TYR A 234 -0.09 -11.37 -5.43
C TYR A 234 -1.56 -11.15 -5.78
N ILE A 235 -2.45 -11.41 -4.83
CA ILE A 235 -3.90 -11.18 -4.99
C ILE A 235 -4.35 -10.31 -3.83
N TYR A 236 -4.68 -9.06 -4.12
CA TYR A 236 -5.10 -8.08 -3.13
C TYR A 236 -6.63 -8.01 -3.07
N LEU A 237 -7.17 -8.17 -1.88
CA LEU A 237 -8.60 -8.14 -1.58
C LEU A 237 -8.91 -6.87 -0.80
N ALA A 238 -9.83 -6.06 -1.32
CA ALA A 238 -10.25 -4.81 -0.68
C ALA A 238 -11.73 -4.53 -0.95
N ARG A 239 -12.38 -3.73 -0.11
CA ARG A 239 -13.75 -3.26 -0.40
C ARG A 239 -13.73 -2.43 -1.69
N ASP A 240 -14.70 -2.69 -2.57
CA ASP A 240 -14.94 -1.90 -3.77
C ASP A 240 -15.54 -0.54 -3.38
N GLU A 241 -14.99 0.54 -3.90
CA GLU A 241 -15.45 1.91 -3.60
C GLU A 241 -16.27 2.54 -4.73
N GLY A 242 -16.53 1.81 -5.83
CA GLY A 242 -17.22 2.37 -7.01
C GLY A 242 -16.26 3.17 -7.89
#